data_AF-A0A2V9TLN3-F1
#
_entry.id   AF-A0A2V9TLN3-F1
#
_cell.length_a   1.000
_cell.length_b   1.000
_cell.length_c   1.000
_cell.angle_alpha   90.00
_cell.angle_beta   90.00
_cell.angle_gamma   90.00
#
_symmetry.space_group_name_H-M   'P 1'
#
loop_
_entity.id
_entity.type
_entity.pdbx_description
1 polymer ?
#
loop_
_entity_poly.entity_id
_entity_poly.type
_entity_poly.pdbx_seq_one_letter_code
_entity_poly.pdbx_strand_id
1 'polypeptide(L)'
;MAASSTQQFSATGKYSDGSSKDLTSSVLWSSSDTSVASVNNAGLATGVVVGVVTVTAQFGAMQGSATLNITNAGTNLTGITLSPVAASVPVNTTQQFTAT
;
A
#
# COMPACT_ATOMS: atom_id res chain seq x y z
N MET A 1 -6.63 -9.87 2.34
CA MET A 1 -6.80 -8.98 1.18
C MET A 1 -6.88 -7.54 1.69
N ALA A 2 -5.85 -6.73 1.42
CA ALA A 2 -5.90 -5.27 1.25
C ALA A 2 -4.45 -4.75 1.22
N ALA A 3 -3.81 -4.79 0.05
CA ALA A 3 -2.56 -4.06 -0.20
C ALA A 3 -2.84 -2.74 -0.95
N SER A 4 -4.07 -2.23 -0.91
CA SER A 4 -4.45 -0.94 -1.48
C SER A 4 -4.18 0.18 -0.48
N SER A 5 -2.92 0.36 -0.09
CA SER A 5 -2.55 1.50 0.75
C SER A 5 -2.37 2.71 -0.15
N THR A 6 -3.32 3.64 -0.09
CA THR A 6 -3.26 4.92 -0.79
C THR A 6 -2.65 5.97 0.13
N GLN A 7 -1.61 6.66 -0.32
CA GLN A 7 -0.98 7.76 0.39
C GLN A 7 -1.18 9.06 -0.39
N GLN A 8 -1.78 10.05 0.26
CA GLN A 8 -1.88 11.40 -0.28
C GLN A 8 -0.56 12.14 -0.04
N PHE A 9 0.01 12.70 -1.10
CA PHE A 9 1.11 13.64 -1.06
C PHE A 9 0.60 15.04 -1.40
N SER A 10 1.19 16.04 -0.75
CA SER A 10 0.90 17.46 -0.98
C SER A 10 2.20 18.20 -1.26
N ALA A 11 2.19 19.04 -2.29
CA ALA A 11 3.32 19.87 -2.68
C ALA A 11 2.95 21.34 -2.42
N THR A 12 3.55 21.94 -1.40
CA THR A 12 3.35 23.36 -1.07
C THR A 12 4.58 24.15 -1.51
N GLY A 13 4.38 25.09 -2.43
CA GLY A 13 5.42 26.01 -2.86
C GLY A 13 5.45 27.23 -1.95
N LYS A 14 6.62 27.53 -1.37
CA LYS A 14 6.83 28.76 -0.61
C LYS A 14 7.47 29.82 -1.51
N TYR A 15 6.81 30.97 -1.63
CA TYR A 15 7.26 32.08 -2.44
C TYR A 15 8.17 32.99 -1.63
N SER A 16 9.07 33.68 -2.32
CA SER A 16 10.00 34.66 -1.73
C SER A 16 9.28 35.83 -1.03
N ASP A 17 8.02 36.09 -1.38
CA ASP A 17 7.14 37.06 -0.73
C ASP A 17 6.60 36.58 0.63
N GLY A 18 6.93 35.36 1.07
CA GLY A 18 6.47 34.76 2.32
C GLY A 18 5.15 33.99 2.22
N SER A 19 4.43 34.14 1.10
CA SER A 19 3.21 33.38 0.79
C SER A 19 3.50 31.91 0.51
N SER A 20 2.58 31.03 0.92
CA SER A 20 2.58 29.60 0.58
C SER A 20 1.41 29.29 -0.34
N LYS A 21 1.63 28.54 -1.42
CA LYS A 21 0.56 28.09 -2.32
C LYS A 21 0.63 26.58 -2.47
N ASP A 22 -0.53 25.93 -2.42
CA ASP A 22 -0.64 24.55 -2.80
C ASP A 22 -0.46 24.41 -4.31
N LEU A 23 0.60 23.68 -4.66
CA LEU A 23 0.96 23.35 -6.03
C LEU A 23 0.72 21.87 -6.31
N THR A 24 0.10 21.14 -5.38
CA THR A 24 -0.16 19.70 -5.47
C THR A 24 -0.76 19.27 -6.82
N SER A 25 -1.74 20.02 -7.37
CA SER A 25 -2.31 19.71 -8.68
C SER A 25 -1.56 20.32 -9.88
N SER A 26 -0.58 21.18 -9.61
CA SER A 26 0.20 21.91 -10.61
C SER A 26 1.61 21.35 -10.79
N VAL A 27 2.05 20.46 -9.89
CA VAL A 27 3.31 19.71 -10.02
C VAL A 27 3.08 18.44 -10.84
N LEU A 28 4.13 18.02 -11.54
CA LEU A 28 4.20 16.75 -12.25
C LEU A 28 4.59 15.67 -11.24
N TRP A 29 3.67 14.74 -11.01
CA TRP A 29 3.92 13.56 -10.18
C TRP A 29 4.42 12.41 -11.04
N SER A 30 5.47 11.75 -10.58
CA SER A 30 6.05 10.58 -11.24
C SER A 30 6.45 9.55 -10.17
N SER A 31 6.24 8.27 -10.48
CA SER A 31 6.66 7.16 -9.62
C SER A 31 7.82 6.44 -10.28
N SER A 32 8.79 5.98 -9.49
CA SER A 32 9.90 5.17 -9.99
C SER A 32 9.42 3.85 -10.62
N ASP A 33 8.36 3.26 -10.06
CA ASP A 33 7.80 1.98 -10.49
C ASP A 33 6.27 1.99 -10.42
N THR A 34 5.62 2.26 -11.55
CA THR A 34 4.15 2.26 -11.65
C THR A 34 3.53 0.89 -11.41
N SER A 35 4.29 -0.19 -11.64
CA SER A 35 3.88 -1.56 -11.34
C SER A 35 3.83 -1.85 -9.84
N VAL A 36 4.56 -1.07 -9.02
CA VAL A 36 4.59 -1.22 -7.56
C VAL A 36 3.68 -0.21 -6.89
N ALA A 37 3.78 1.07 -7.28
CA ALA A 37 2.84 2.10 -6.88
C ALA A 37 2.66 3.14 -7.99
N SER A 38 1.40 3.49 -8.27
CA SER A 38 1.06 4.53 -9.24
C SER A 38 0.67 5.82 -8.53
N VAL A 39 1.12 6.97 -9.01
CA VAL A 39 0.75 8.29 -8.46
C VAL A 39 -0.07 9.08 -9.47
N ASN A 40 -1.15 9.73 -9.02
CA ASN A 40 -1.98 10.57 -9.87
C ASN A 40 -1.54 12.05 -9.82
N ASN A 41 -2.08 12.86 -10.74
CA ASN A 41 -1.75 14.28 -10.82
C ASN A 41 -2.28 15.12 -9.63
N ALA A 42 -3.08 14.52 -8.74
CA ALA A 42 -3.52 15.12 -7.49
C ALA A 42 -2.60 14.74 -6.31
N GLY A 43 -1.49 14.05 -6.55
CA GLY A 43 -0.56 13.59 -5.51
C GLY A 43 -1.02 12.35 -4.75
N LEU A 44 -2.08 11.68 -5.18
CA LEU A 44 -2.51 10.42 -4.58
C LEU A 44 -1.69 9.27 -5.16
N ALA A 45 -0.82 8.70 -4.33
CA ALA A 45 -0.09 7.48 -4.65
C ALA A 45 -0.86 6.25 -4.16
N THR A 46 -0.99 5.26 -5.02
CA THR A 46 -1.69 4.01 -4.76
C THR A 46 -0.70 2.87 -4.87
N GLY A 47 -0.44 2.18 -3.76
CA GLY A 47 0.29 0.93 -3.73
C GLY A 47 -0.50 -0.19 -4.39
N VAL A 48 0.16 -0.95 -5.27
CA VAL A 48 -0.41 -2.11 -5.97
C VAL A 48 0.24 -3.39 -5.47
N VAL A 49 1.57 -3.40 -5.32
CA VAL A 49 2.34 -4.53 -4.80
C VAL A 49 3.26 -4.08 -3.67
N VAL A 50 3.65 -5.03 -2.82
CA VAL A 50 4.69 -4.79 -1.82
C VAL A 50 5.99 -4.44 -2.51
N GLY A 51 6.60 -3.37 -2.03
CA GLY A 51 7.84 -2.85 -2.57
C GLY A 51 8.07 -1.42 -2.09
N VAL A 52 9.22 -0.88 -2.46
CA VAL A 52 9.59 0.50 -2.17
C VAL A 52 9.63 1.23 -3.50
N VAL A 53 8.89 2.33 -3.59
CA VAL A 53 8.96 3.24 -4.75
C VAL A 53 9.34 4.64 -4.29
N THR A 54 9.93 5.39 -5.21
CA THR A 54 10.19 6.82 -4.99
C THR A 54 9.21 7.62 -5.82
N VAL A 55 8.40 8.43 -5.15
CA VAL A 55 7.48 9.38 -5.77
C VAL A 55 8.19 10.72 -5.89
N THR A 56 8.24 11.27 -7.10
CA THR A 56 8.87 12.55 -7.40
C THR A 56 7.81 13.56 -7.85
N ALA A 57 7.80 14.71 -7.21
CA ALA A 57 7.00 15.88 -7.55
C ALA A 57 7.90 16.94 -8.18
N GLN A 58 7.62 17.30 -9.43
CA GLN A 58 8.38 18.29 -10.21
C GLN A 58 7.52 19.52 -10.48
N PHE A 59 8.00 20.70 -10.11
CA PHE A 59 7.37 21.98 -10.40
C PHE A 59 8.36 22.94 -11.05
N GLY A 60 8.33 23.01 -12.39
CA GLY A 60 9.27 23.82 -13.16
C GLY A 60 10.72 23.35 -12.93
N ALA A 61 11.52 24.16 -12.25
CA ALA A 61 12.91 23.85 -11.90
C ALA A 61 13.07 23.20 -10.50
N MET A 62 12.00 23.11 -9.71
CA MET A 62 12.03 22.56 -8.35
C MET A 62 11.52 21.12 -8.32
N GLN A 63 12.24 20.24 -7.66
CA GLN A 63 11.87 18.82 -7.52
C GLN A 63 11.83 18.46 -6.04
N GLY A 64 10.82 17.71 -5.61
CA GLY A 64 10.78 17.04 -4.32
C GLY A 64 10.59 15.54 -4.53
N SER A 65 11.25 14.71 -3.72
CA SER A 65 11.11 13.26 -3.78
C SER A 65 10.74 12.70 -2.42
N ALA A 66 9.83 11.74 -2.39
CA ALA A 66 9.39 11.04 -1.20
C ALA A 66 9.39 9.54 -1.45
N THR A 67 9.86 8.77 -0.47
CA THR A 67 9.87 7.30 -0.53
C THR A 67 8.54 6.76 0.00
N LEU A 68 7.87 5.94 -0.80
CA LEU A 68 6.67 5.23 -0.41
C LEU A 68 7.02 3.74 -0.23
N ASN A 69 6.92 3.27 1.01
CA ASN A 69 7.15 1.88 1.35
C ASN A 69 5.80 1.15 1.48
N ILE A 70 5.48 0.27 0.55
CA ILE A 70 4.29 -0.58 0.60
C ILE A 70 4.68 -1.86 1.34
N THR A 71 4.30 -1.96 2.61
CA THR A 71 4.38 -3.21 3.37
C THR A 71 3.08 -4.01 3.20
N ASN A 72 3.16 -5.33 3.22
CA ASN A 72 1.96 -6.12 3.43
C ASN A 72 1.49 -5.87 4.86
N ALA A 73 0.29 -5.32 5.03
CA ALA A 73 -0.45 -5.47 6.27
C ALA A 73 -0.72 -6.97 6.43
N GLY A 74 0.08 -7.61 7.27
CA GLY A 74 0.17 -9.05 7.38
C GLY A 74 -1.18 -9.69 7.71
N THR A 75 -1.66 -10.52 6.79
CA THR A 75 -2.36 -11.74 7.15
C THR A 75 -1.51 -12.89 6.65
N ASN A 76 -0.38 -13.16 7.33
CA ASN A 76 0.21 -14.49 7.23
C ASN A 76 -0.78 -15.43 7.93
N LEU A 77 -1.49 -16.22 7.15
CA LEU A 77 -2.20 -17.39 7.65
C LEU A 77 -1.09 -18.37 8.09
N THR A 78 -0.74 -18.34 9.38
CA THR A 78 0.38 -19.12 9.95
C THR A 78 0.00 -20.57 10.24
N GLY A 79 -1.25 -20.97 9.99
CA GLY A 79 -1.65 -22.36 10.13
C GLY A 79 -3.11 -22.58 9.76
N ILE A 80 -3.37 -23.72 9.13
CA ILE A 80 -4.70 -24.31 8.99
C ILE A 80 -4.79 -25.31 10.15
N THR A 81 -5.55 -25.00 11.19
CA THR A 81 -5.76 -25.94 12.30
C THR A 81 -6.92 -26.86 11.96
N LEU A 82 -6.63 -28.14 11.71
CA LEU A 82 -7.64 -29.18 11.60
C LEU A 82 -8.07 -29.61 13.01
N SER A 83 -9.34 -29.41 13.33
CA SER A 83 -9.96 -29.86 14.57
C SER A 83 -10.99 -30.95 14.27
N PRO A 84 -10.89 -32.13 14.91
CA PRO A 84 -9.90 -32.55 15.91
C PRO A 84 -8.64 -33.19 15.28
N VAL A 85 -7.45 -32.82 15.78
CA VAL A 85 -6.14 -33.39 15.38
C VAL A 85 -5.94 -34.86 15.83
N ALA A 86 -6.79 -35.37 16.73
CA ALA A 86 -6.92 -36.79 17.02
C ALA A 86 -8.33 -37.08 17.53
N ALA A 87 -9.16 -37.72 16.70
CA ALA A 87 -10.39 -38.35 17.14
C ALA A 87 -10.17 -39.87 17.11
N SER A 88 -9.95 -40.48 18.29
CA SER A 88 -10.06 -41.93 18.43
C SER A 88 -11.53 -42.31 18.37
N VAL A 89 -11.96 -42.80 17.21
CA VAL A 89 -13.33 -43.23 16.93
C VAL A 89 -13.47 -44.71 17.32
N PRO A 90 -14.30 -45.08 18.31
CA PRO A 90 -14.67 -46.48 18.50
C PRO A 90 -15.52 -46.95 17.32
N VAL A 91 -15.33 -48.21 16.92
CA VAL A 91 -16.04 -48.90 15.84
C VAL A 91 -17.57 -48.62 15.87
N ASN A 92 -18.13 -48.20 14.72
CA ASN A 92 -19.53 -47.82 14.45
C ASN A 92 -19.99 -46.36 14.68
N THR A 93 -19.10 -45.35 14.70
CA THR A 93 -19.56 -43.94 14.65
C THR A 93 -18.86 -43.14 13.55
N THR A 94 -19.61 -42.28 12.85
CA THR A 94 -19.07 -41.33 11.86
C THR A 94 -18.94 -39.95 12.50
N GLN A 95 -17.73 -39.37 12.47
CA GLN A 95 -17.50 -37.97 12.87
C GLN A 95 -17.24 -37.11 11.63
N GLN A 96 -17.85 -35.92 11.62
CA GLN A 96 -17.76 -34.97 10.52
C GLN A 96 -16.60 -33.99 10.80
N PHE A 97 -15.68 -33.88 9.85
CA PHE A 97 -14.58 -32.91 9.90
C PHE A 97 -14.99 -31.65 9.16
N THR A 98 -14.81 -30.48 9.77
CA THR A 98 -15.06 -29.18 9.13
C THR A 98 -13.73 -28.46 8.97
N ALA A 99 -13.41 -28.07 7.72
CA ALA A 99 -12.26 -27.23 7.39
C ALA A 99 -12.75 -25.79 7.12
N THR A 100 -12.11 -24.81 7.76
CA THR A 100 -12.35 -23.36 7.57
C THR A 100 -11.02 -22.67 7.34
#